data_AF-A0A4R6LHZ5-F1
#
_entry.id   AF-A0A4R6LHZ5-F1
#
_cell.length_a   1.000
_cell.length_b   1.000
_cell.length_c   1.000
_cell.angle_alpha   90.00
_cell.angle_beta   90.00
_cell.angle_gamma   90.00
#
_symmetry.space_group_name_H-M   'P 1'
#
loop_
_entity.id
_entity.type
_entity.pdbx_description
1 polymer ?
#
loop_
_entity_poly.entity_id
_entity_poly.type
_entity_poly.pdbx_seq_one_letter_code
_entity_poly.pdbx_strand_id
1 'polypeptide(L)'
;MKFLYYTIFLLLISNTILGQEINIDVVMSDVKSEVEKGNYDKALSMLEPLIAKFPENEEIKIYTGRIYTWKKDYKTAINILSPMADRTNPSPDALLAIINVFYWSEKFEKCINYCDTYLAIDPNSYDVLLIKANCLEKLGRNNEALVEIEKISINENNTQAITGLRTLIGRKAKNAVAASYLNVSTSSPGQSPLHYGYVEYSHKFTSSALVGRVNVGHANNDTQMLFEADYYQTFSKRNYLYVNAGFSTGETIFPVAKAGAEYYFTPYRKFDFSLGVKFMHFETEDVTLLTGQLSYRMGSYALAYRPFYDTGNKLFSHVLSVQTTNDEKESLLRLELQYGNVPYLYLYNNFVEPLKAYRVGIQYQQRISNSFFIRPVFLYEYEEYLPEQYRNRFNVQIILTKRF
;
A
#
# COMPACT_ATOMS: atom_id res chain seq x y z
N MET A 1 16.86 -87.30 -38.52
CA MET A 1 16.74 -86.84 -37.11
C MET A 1 17.73 -85.71 -36.78
N LYS A 2 17.75 -84.60 -37.55
CA LYS A 2 18.54 -83.40 -37.21
C LYS A 2 17.73 -82.09 -37.28
N PHE A 3 16.48 -82.16 -37.73
CA PHE A 3 15.59 -81.00 -37.85
C PHE A 3 14.67 -80.77 -36.64
N LEU A 4 14.57 -81.76 -35.73
CA LEU A 4 13.68 -81.69 -34.56
C LEU A 4 14.32 -81.00 -33.33
N TYR A 5 15.65 -80.84 -33.32
CA TYR A 5 16.37 -80.24 -32.18
C TYR A 5 16.44 -78.71 -32.25
N TYR A 6 16.33 -78.12 -33.45
CA TYR A 6 16.34 -76.65 -33.59
C TYR A 6 15.00 -76.00 -33.28
N THR A 7 13.89 -76.74 -33.37
CA THR A 7 12.54 -76.23 -33.03
C THR A 7 12.28 -76.21 -31.53
N ILE A 8 12.92 -77.09 -30.75
CA ILE A 8 12.82 -77.12 -29.28
C ILE A 8 13.72 -76.05 -28.64
N PHE A 9 14.81 -75.65 -29.29
CA PHE A 9 15.68 -74.56 -28.79
C PHE A 9 15.06 -73.16 -29.02
N LEU A 10 14.19 -73.00 -30.02
CA LEU A 10 13.48 -71.74 -30.29
C LEU A 10 12.19 -71.57 -29.45
N LEU A 11 11.72 -72.63 -28.77
CA LEU A 11 10.58 -72.59 -27.85
C LEU A 11 10.96 -72.35 -26.38
N LEU A 12 12.26 -72.22 -26.07
CA LEU A 12 12.77 -71.89 -24.73
C LEU A 12 13.23 -70.42 -24.58
N ILE A 13 12.99 -69.57 -25.60
CA ILE A 13 13.29 -68.12 -25.57
C ILE A 13 12.03 -67.28 -25.31
N SER A 14 10.88 -67.90 -24.99
CA SER A 14 9.71 -67.17 -24.52
C SER A 14 9.70 -67.04 -22.99
N ASN A 15 9.63 -65.79 -22.54
CA ASN A 15 9.39 -65.30 -21.18
C ASN A 15 10.61 -65.06 -20.29
N THR A 16 11.56 -64.29 -20.79
CA THR A 16 12.15 -63.21 -19.97
C THR A 16 11.78 -61.86 -20.57
N ILE A 17 10.47 -61.59 -20.67
CA ILE A 17 10.04 -60.22 -20.48
C ILE A 17 10.43 -59.92 -19.04
N LEU A 18 11.56 -59.25 -18.86
CA LEU A 18 11.86 -58.53 -17.63
C LEU A 18 10.58 -57.76 -17.31
N GLY A 19 9.87 -58.18 -16.26
CA GLY A 19 9.05 -57.24 -15.52
C GLY A 19 10.04 -56.21 -15.00
N GLN A 20 10.29 -55.16 -15.77
CA GLN A 20 11.02 -54.00 -15.28
C GLN A 20 10.22 -53.55 -14.07
N GLU A 21 10.80 -53.70 -12.90
CA GLU A 21 10.18 -53.27 -11.66
C GLU A 21 10.05 -51.74 -11.79
N ILE A 22 8.85 -51.29 -12.18
CA ILE A 22 8.57 -49.86 -12.36
C ILE A 22 8.83 -49.20 -11.01
N ASN A 23 9.96 -48.51 -10.93
CA ASN A 23 10.36 -47.76 -9.77
C ASN A 23 9.62 -46.43 -9.80
N ILE A 24 8.66 -46.28 -8.88
CA ILE A 24 7.78 -45.10 -8.81
C ILE A 24 8.62 -43.83 -8.67
N ASP A 25 9.65 -43.84 -7.82
CA ASP A 25 10.46 -42.64 -7.52
C ASP A 25 11.23 -42.16 -8.77
N VAL A 26 11.80 -43.08 -9.54
CA VAL A 26 12.51 -42.76 -10.78
C VAL A 26 11.57 -42.14 -11.80
N VAL A 27 10.41 -42.77 -12.02
CA VAL A 27 9.42 -42.25 -12.98
C VAL A 27 8.89 -40.90 -12.51
N MET A 28 8.56 -40.75 -11.23
CA MET A 28 8.08 -39.49 -10.65
C MET A 28 9.13 -38.37 -10.74
N SER A 29 10.42 -38.69 -10.62
CA SER A 29 11.52 -37.74 -10.84
C SER A 29 11.57 -37.25 -12.28
N ASP A 30 11.46 -38.16 -13.26
CA ASP A 30 11.44 -37.79 -14.67
C ASP A 30 10.18 -36.99 -15.04
N VAL A 31 9.02 -37.36 -14.49
CA VAL A 31 7.76 -36.61 -14.64
C VAL A 31 7.92 -35.20 -14.10
N LYS A 32 8.52 -35.02 -12.90
CA LYS A 32 8.83 -33.69 -12.34
C LYS A 32 9.73 -32.87 -13.28
N SER A 33 10.77 -33.48 -13.85
CA SER A 33 11.63 -32.81 -14.84
C SER A 33 10.88 -32.37 -16.10
N GLU A 34 9.96 -33.19 -16.62
CA GLU A 34 9.15 -32.82 -17.78
C GLU A 34 8.14 -31.71 -17.46
N VAL A 35 7.58 -31.71 -16.26
CA VAL A 35 6.72 -30.61 -15.75
C VAL A 35 7.48 -29.30 -15.68
N GLU A 36 8.72 -29.29 -15.16
CA GLU A 36 9.57 -28.10 -15.10
C GLU A 36 9.89 -27.54 -16.50
N LYS A 37 10.01 -28.42 -17.50
CA LYS A 37 10.16 -28.05 -18.91
C LYS A 37 8.85 -27.56 -19.56
N GLY A 38 7.71 -27.65 -18.87
CA GLY A 38 6.38 -27.32 -19.40
C GLY A 38 5.76 -28.41 -20.28
N ASN A 39 6.36 -29.60 -20.35
CA ASN A 39 5.92 -30.70 -21.20
C ASN A 39 4.83 -31.54 -20.50
N TYR A 40 3.69 -30.91 -20.21
CA TYR A 40 2.63 -31.52 -19.40
C TYR A 40 2.05 -32.80 -20.02
N ASP A 41 1.86 -32.86 -21.35
CA ASP A 41 1.31 -34.05 -22.01
C ASP A 41 2.26 -35.25 -21.91
N LYS A 42 3.56 -35.02 -22.07
CA LYS A 42 4.58 -36.06 -21.91
C LYS A 42 4.63 -36.54 -20.46
N ALA A 43 4.59 -35.61 -19.50
CA ALA A 43 4.53 -35.94 -18.07
C ALA A 43 3.30 -36.81 -17.75
N LEU A 44 2.13 -36.50 -18.32
CA LEU A 44 0.91 -37.30 -18.14
C LEU A 44 1.04 -38.69 -18.77
N SER A 45 1.57 -38.81 -19.99
CA SER A 45 1.80 -40.12 -20.62
C SER A 45 2.77 -41.00 -19.84
N MET A 46 3.76 -40.40 -19.16
CA MET A 46 4.67 -41.12 -18.27
C MET A 46 4.00 -41.61 -16.98
N LEU A 47 2.90 -40.97 -16.56
CA LEU A 47 2.10 -41.39 -15.40
C LEU A 47 1.08 -42.49 -15.72
N GLU A 48 0.67 -42.66 -16.98
CA GLU A 48 -0.27 -43.71 -17.40
C GLU A 48 0.10 -45.13 -16.89
N PRO A 49 1.34 -45.64 -17.07
CA PRO A 49 1.71 -46.97 -16.56
C PRO A 49 1.70 -47.04 -15.03
N LEU A 50 2.00 -45.94 -14.34
CA LEU A 50 1.94 -45.87 -12.87
C LEU A 50 0.50 -45.92 -12.37
N ILE A 51 -0.41 -45.18 -13.00
CA ILE A 51 -1.83 -45.17 -12.66
C ILE A 51 -2.45 -46.55 -12.91
N ALA A 52 -2.09 -47.22 -14.01
CA ALA A 52 -2.58 -48.55 -14.34
C ALA A 52 -2.11 -49.62 -13.34
N LYS A 53 -0.85 -49.53 -12.89
CA LYS A 53 -0.25 -50.49 -11.95
C LYS A 53 -0.63 -50.23 -10.49
N PHE A 54 -0.80 -48.96 -10.12
CA PHE A 54 -1.08 -48.53 -8.75
C PHE A 54 -2.33 -47.64 -8.68
N PRO A 55 -3.52 -48.16 -9.03
CA PRO A 55 -4.74 -47.36 -9.15
C PRO A 55 -5.23 -46.76 -7.84
N GLU A 56 -4.75 -47.20 -6.68
CA GLU A 56 -5.10 -46.64 -5.36
C GLU A 56 -4.05 -45.69 -4.79
N ASN A 57 -2.94 -45.45 -5.49
CA ASN A 57 -1.91 -44.54 -5.01
C ASN A 57 -2.38 -43.08 -5.14
N GLU A 58 -2.72 -42.48 -4.00
CA GLU A 58 -3.20 -41.09 -3.93
C GLU A 58 -2.14 -40.08 -4.34
N GLU A 59 -0.86 -40.32 -4.06
CA GLU A 59 0.22 -39.39 -4.42
C GLU A 59 0.30 -39.22 -5.95
N ILE A 60 0.23 -40.31 -6.70
CA ILE A 60 0.20 -40.30 -8.17
C ILE A 60 -1.06 -39.56 -8.67
N LYS A 61 -2.23 -39.83 -8.09
CA LYS A 61 -3.49 -39.14 -8.46
C LYS A 61 -3.43 -37.64 -8.18
N ILE A 62 -2.95 -37.24 -7.00
CA ILE A 62 -2.82 -35.84 -6.60
C ILE A 62 -1.84 -35.12 -7.52
N TYR A 63 -0.69 -35.73 -7.81
CA TYR A 63 0.29 -35.15 -8.71
C TYR A 63 -0.26 -35.03 -10.15
N THR A 64 -1.03 -36.01 -10.61
CA THR A 64 -1.77 -35.93 -11.88
C THR A 64 -2.73 -34.74 -11.89
N GLY A 65 -3.50 -34.53 -10.82
CA GLY A 65 -4.37 -33.36 -10.65
C GLY A 65 -3.61 -32.03 -10.67
N ARG A 66 -2.42 -31.97 -10.04
CA ARG A 66 -1.53 -30.79 -10.10
C ARG A 66 -1.06 -30.50 -11.53
N ILE A 67 -0.69 -31.52 -12.30
CA ILE A 67 -0.29 -31.35 -13.71
C ILE A 67 -1.43 -30.79 -14.55
N TYR A 68 -2.65 -31.32 -14.42
CA TYR A 68 -3.81 -30.78 -15.11
C TYR A 68 -4.11 -29.32 -14.70
N THR A 69 -3.84 -28.96 -13.45
CA THR A 69 -3.95 -27.57 -12.97
C THR A 69 -2.95 -26.66 -13.67
N TRP A 70 -1.67 -27.05 -13.75
CA TRP A 70 -0.65 -26.29 -14.46
C TRP A 70 -0.90 -26.21 -15.97
N LYS A 71 -1.47 -27.26 -16.56
CA LYS A 71 -1.98 -27.29 -17.94
C LYS A 71 -3.24 -26.42 -18.14
N LYS A 72 -3.83 -25.88 -17.07
CA LYS A 72 -5.09 -25.10 -17.04
C LYS A 72 -6.35 -25.89 -17.40
N ASP A 73 -6.29 -27.22 -17.40
CA ASP A 73 -7.48 -28.07 -17.47
C ASP A 73 -8.05 -28.28 -16.05
N TYR A 74 -8.67 -27.22 -15.55
CA TYR A 74 -9.22 -27.21 -14.20
C TYR A 74 -10.37 -28.20 -14.01
N LYS A 75 -11.10 -28.54 -15.08
CA LYS A 75 -12.23 -29.48 -14.99
C LYS A 75 -11.72 -30.88 -14.68
N THR A 76 -10.72 -31.34 -15.42
CA THR A 76 -10.10 -32.66 -15.19
C THR A 76 -9.40 -32.71 -13.84
N ALA A 77 -8.68 -31.65 -13.47
CA ALA A 77 -8.03 -31.56 -12.16
C ALA A 77 -9.03 -31.69 -11.00
N ILE A 78 -10.17 -30.99 -11.05
CA ILE A 78 -11.23 -31.09 -10.02
C ILE A 78 -11.79 -32.52 -9.95
N ASN A 79 -12.07 -33.15 -11.10
CA ASN A 79 -12.60 -34.51 -11.13
C ASN A 79 -11.66 -35.53 -10.47
N ILE A 80 -10.34 -35.34 -10.65
CA ILE A 80 -9.32 -36.21 -10.06
C ILE A 80 -9.16 -35.94 -8.56
N LEU A 81 -9.18 -34.67 -8.14
CA LEU A 81 -8.84 -34.27 -6.76
C LEU A 81 -10.03 -34.34 -5.79
N SER A 82 -11.25 -34.03 -6.23
CA SER A 82 -12.44 -33.96 -5.37
C SER A 82 -12.72 -35.24 -4.56
N PRO A 83 -12.58 -36.48 -5.10
CA PRO A 83 -12.86 -37.68 -4.31
C PRO A 83 -11.96 -37.83 -3.06
N MET A 84 -10.74 -37.29 -3.12
CA MET A 84 -9.78 -37.31 -2.00
C MET A 84 -9.93 -36.09 -1.09
N ALA A 85 -10.41 -34.96 -1.62
CA ALA A 85 -10.61 -33.72 -0.89
C ALA A 85 -11.96 -33.64 -0.14
N ASP A 86 -13.01 -34.29 -0.66
CA ASP A 86 -14.38 -34.15 -0.16
C ASP A 86 -14.82 -35.30 0.79
N ARG A 87 -13.95 -36.29 1.03
CA ARG A 87 -14.24 -37.42 1.93
C ARG A 87 -14.23 -37.01 3.40
N THR A 88 -14.78 -37.85 4.28
CA THR A 88 -14.87 -37.57 5.74
C THR A 88 -13.52 -37.25 6.41
N ASN A 89 -12.44 -37.88 5.95
CA ASN A 89 -11.07 -37.56 6.37
C ASN A 89 -10.24 -37.15 5.15
N PRO A 90 -10.30 -35.88 4.70
CA PRO A 90 -9.64 -35.42 3.49
C PRO A 90 -8.12 -35.65 3.51
N SER A 91 -7.52 -35.93 2.36
CA SER A 91 -6.06 -35.87 2.23
C SER A 91 -5.60 -34.39 2.26
N PRO A 92 -4.69 -33.97 3.17
CA PRO A 92 -4.16 -32.60 3.17
C PRO A 92 -3.52 -32.21 1.84
N ASP A 93 -2.80 -33.14 1.20
CA ASP A 93 -2.18 -32.90 -0.11
C ASP A 93 -3.18 -32.71 -1.24
N ALA A 94 -4.31 -33.45 -1.19
CA ALA A 94 -5.41 -33.29 -2.13
C ALA A 94 -6.15 -31.96 -1.89
N LEU A 95 -6.37 -31.58 -0.63
CA LEU A 95 -6.94 -30.28 -0.26
C LEU A 95 -6.05 -29.13 -0.77
N LEU A 96 -4.73 -29.20 -0.55
CA LEU A 96 -3.82 -28.17 -1.05
C LEU A 96 -3.82 -28.09 -2.58
N ALA A 97 -3.87 -29.25 -3.27
CA ALA A 97 -3.97 -29.29 -4.72
C ALA A 97 -5.29 -28.67 -5.22
N ILE A 98 -6.43 -28.98 -4.59
CA ILE A 98 -7.73 -28.47 -5.01
C ILE A 98 -7.91 -26.97 -4.70
N ILE A 99 -7.35 -26.49 -3.59
CA ILE A 99 -7.23 -25.05 -3.26
C ILE A 99 -6.54 -24.33 -4.41
N ASN A 100 -5.38 -24.84 -4.86
CA ASN A 100 -4.67 -24.26 -6.00
C ASN A 100 -5.54 -24.28 -7.27
N VAL A 101 -6.27 -25.35 -7.55
CA VAL A 101 -7.15 -25.38 -8.74
C VAL A 101 -8.20 -24.26 -8.68
N PHE A 102 -8.85 -24.07 -7.54
CA PHE A 102 -9.86 -23.02 -7.39
C PHE A 102 -9.26 -21.61 -7.35
N TYR A 103 -8.07 -21.43 -6.78
CA TYR A 103 -7.35 -20.17 -6.79
C TYR A 103 -6.97 -19.74 -8.21
N TRP A 104 -6.32 -20.63 -8.98
CA TRP A 104 -5.84 -20.36 -10.34
C TRP A 104 -6.97 -20.30 -11.38
N SER A 105 -8.13 -20.90 -11.09
CA SER A 105 -9.35 -20.76 -11.90
C SER A 105 -10.24 -19.59 -11.47
N GLU A 106 -9.76 -18.73 -10.55
CA GLU A 106 -10.44 -17.53 -10.03
C GLU A 106 -11.81 -17.79 -9.38
N LYS A 107 -12.04 -19.02 -8.92
CA LYS A 107 -13.25 -19.42 -8.19
C LYS A 107 -13.05 -19.21 -6.69
N PHE A 108 -12.87 -17.94 -6.30
CA PHE A 108 -12.40 -17.55 -4.97
C PHE A 108 -13.30 -18.04 -3.82
N GLU A 109 -14.63 -18.01 -3.96
CA GLU A 109 -15.52 -18.52 -2.90
C GLU A 109 -15.35 -20.02 -2.66
N LYS A 110 -15.19 -20.82 -3.72
CA LYS A 110 -14.90 -22.26 -3.56
C LYS A 110 -13.52 -22.46 -2.95
N CYS A 111 -12.53 -21.69 -3.39
CA CYS A 111 -11.18 -21.73 -2.83
C CYS A 111 -11.20 -21.49 -1.32
N ILE A 112 -11.95 -20.48 -0.85
CA ILE A 112 -12.09 -20.18 0.58
C ILE A 112 -12.67 -21.37 1.36
N ASN A 113 -13.72 -22.03 0.86
CA ASN A 113 -14.32 -23.20 1.52
C ASN A 113 -13.30 -24.36 1.70
N TYR A 114 -12.48 -24.62 0.67
CA TYR A 114 -11.43 -25.63 0.76
C TYR A 114 -10.28 -25.18 1.67
N CYS A 115 -9.92 -23.89 1.67
CA CYS A 115 -8.98 -23.33 2.65
C CYS A 115 -9.48 -23.55 4.07
N ASP A 116 -10.76 -23.28 4.36
CA ASP A 116 -11.34 -23.48 5.69
C ASP A 116 -11.30 -24.95 6.12
N THR A 117 -11.55 -25.86 5.18
CA THR A 117 -11.45 -27.31 5.42
C THR A 117 -10.01 -27.72 5.74
N TYR A 118 -9.01 -27.19 5.01
CA TYR A 118 -7.60 -27.45 5.28
C TYR A 118 -7.15 -26.85 6.63
N LEU A 119 -7.56 -25.60 6.93
CA LEU A 119 -7.20 -24.89 8.15
C LEU A 119 -7.85 -25.51 9.41
N ALA A 120 -8.90 -26.33 9.27
CA ALA A 120 -9.40 -27.14 10.37
C ALA A 120 -8.41 -28.28 10.77
N ILE A 121 -7.55 -28.71 9.84
CA ILE A 121 -6.53 -29.74 10.04
C ILE A 121 -5.22 -29.08 10.50
N ASP A 122 -4.77 -28.04 9.80
CA ASP A 122 -3.59 -27.25 10.13
C ASP A 122 -3.94 -25.74 10.21
N PRO A 123 -4.34 -25.25 11.41
CA PRO A 123 -4.77 -23.87 11.60
C PRO A 123 -3.71 -22.80 11.30
N ASN A 124 -2.43 -23.16 11.30
CA ASN A 124 -1.31 -22.23 11.18
C ASN A 124 -0.60 -22.33 9.83
N SER A 125 -1.19 -23.03 8.86
CA SER A 125 -0.62 -23.18 7.52
C SER A 125 -0.47 -21.83 6.83
N TYR A 126 0.77 -21.37 6.71
CA TYR A 126 1.10 -20.08 6.12
C TYR A 126 0.56 -19.94 4.69
N ASP A 127 0.81 -20.93 3.83
CA ASP A 127 0.44 -20.87 2.41
C ASP A 127 -1.08 -20.79 2.25
N VAL A 128 -1.84 -21.57 3.05
CA VAL A 128 -3.30 -21.60 2.95
C VAL A 128 -3.94 -20.34 3.53
N LEU A 129 -3.44 -19.83 4.66
CA LEU A 129 -3.87 -18.54 5.20
C LEU A 129 -3.63 -17.40 4.19
N LEU A 130 -2.47 -17.40 3.52
CA LEU A 130 -2.14 -16.40 2.51
C LEU A 130 -3.05 -16.54 1.28
N ILE A 131 -3.29 -17.74 0.78
CA ILE A 131 -4.22 -17.97 -0.35
C ILE A 131 -5.63 -17.50 0.03
N LYS A 132 -6.12 -17.86 1.23
CA LYS A 132 -7.44 -17.43 1.71
C LYS A 132 -7.54 -15.90 1.78
N ALA A 133 -6.54 -15.23 2.34
CA ALA A 133 -6.49 -13.77 2.41
C ALA A 133 -6.49 -13.12 1.01
N ASN A 134 -5.75 -13.68 0.05
CA ASN A 134 -5.79 -13.21 -1.35
C ASN A 134 -7.17 -13.42 -1.98
N CYS A 135 -7.82 -14.57 -1.79
CA CYS A 135 -9.19 -14.79 -2.27
C CYS A 135 -10.17 -13.76 -1.71
N LEU A 136 -10.11 -13.49 -0.40
CA LEU A 136 -10.94 -12.49 0.26
C LEU A 136 -10.67 -11.08 -0.30
N GLU A 137 -9.40 -10.72 -0.52
CA GLU A 137 -9.02 -9.45 -1.16
C GLU A 137 -9.59 -9.30 -2.58
N LYS A 138 -9.53 -10.37 -3.39
CA LYS A 138 -10.06 -10.40 -4.77
C LYS A 138 -11.57 -10.28 -4.83
N LEU A 139 -12.27 -10.78 -3.81
CA LEU A 139 -13.71 -10.64 -3.63
C LEU A 139 -14.12 -9.28 -3.01
N GLY A 140 -13.16 -8.44 -2.64
CA GLY A 140 -13.43 -7.15 -1.97
C GLY A 140 -13.75 -7.26 -0.47
N ARG A 141 -13.65 -8.46 0.11
CA ARG A 141 -13.83 -8.78 1.54
C ARG A 141 -12.56 -8.43 2.34
N ASN A 142 -12.12 -7.18 2.21
CA ASN A 142 -10.84 -6.67 2.71
C ASN A 142 -10.68 -6.82 4.24
N ASN A 143 -11.74 -6.61 5.02
CA ASN A 143 -11.68 -6.73 6.48
C ASN A 143 -11.43 -8.18 6.92
N GLU A 144 -12.09 -9.13 6.27
CA GLU A 144 -11.87 -10.56 6.52
C GLU A 144 -10.46 -10.98 6.11
N ALA A 145 -9.95 -10.46 4.98
CA ALA A 145 -8.58 -10.71 4.56
C ALA A 145 -7.56 -10.24 5.62
N LEU A 146 -7.77 -9.07 6.23
CA LEU A 146 -6.90 -8.58 7.30
C LEU A 146 -6.93 -9.48 8.55
N VAL A 147 -8.10 -10.00 8.92
CA VAL A 147 -8.24 -10.94 10.04
C VAL A 147 -7.45 -12.24 9.77
N GLU A 148 -7.49 -12.78 8.56
CA GLU A 148 -6.70 -13.97 8.21
C GLU A 148 -5.20 -13.69 8.23
N ILE A 149 -4.80 -12.51 7.75
CA ILE A 149 -3.40 -12.06 7.77
C ILE A 149 -2.87 -11.89 9.20
N GLU A 150 -3.70 -11.53 10.17
CA GLU A 150 -3.30 -11.38 11.58
C GLU A 150 -2.96 -12.72 12.25
N LYS A 151 -3.48 -13.84 11.73
CA LYS A 151 -3.15 -15.19 12.20
C LYS A 151 -1.76 -15.66 11.76
N ILE A 152 -1.15 -15.00 10.78
CA ILE A 152 0.13 -15.41 10.21
C ILE A 152 1.30 -14.90 11.07
N SER A 153 2.09 -15.83 11.60
CA SER A 153 3.38 -15.51 12.25
C SER A 153 4.37 -14.94 11.24
N ILE A 154 4.85 -13.73 11.50
CA ILE A 154 5.78 -13.01 10.62
C ILE A 154 7.22 -13.48 10.86
N ASN A 155 7.88 -13.94 9.80
CA ASN A 155 9.31 -14.25 9.76
C ASN A 155 9.97 -13.59 8.53
N GLU A 156 11.31 -13.63 8.43
CA GLU A 156 12.03 -12.94 7.35
C GLU A 156 11.59 -13.40 5.94
N ASN A 157 11.20 -14.66 5.78
CA ASN A 157 10.84 -15.24 4.48
C ASN A 157 9.43 -14.86 3.99
N ASN A 158 8.48 -14.61 4.90
CA ASN A 158 7.09 -14.31 4.55
C ASN A 158 6.70 -12.83 4.67
N THR A 159 7.57 -12.00 5.25
CA THR A 159 7.28 -10.60 5.56
C THR A 159 6.87 -9.80 4.32
N GLN A 160 7.50 -10.03 3.17
CA GLN A 160 7.25 -9.23 1.97
C GLN A 160 5.85 -9.45 1.39
N ALA A 161 5.41 -10.70 1.23
CA ALA A 161 4.10 -11.03 0.66
C ALA A 161 2.97 -10.50 1.55
N ILE A 162 3.08 -10.69 2.86
CA ILE A 162 2.13 -10.19 3.86
C ILE A 162 2.07 -8.66 3.83
N THR A 163 3.24 -8.01 3.83
CA THR A 163 3.33 -6.54 3.81
C THR A 163 2.72 -5.98 2.53
N GLY A 164 3.00 -6.60 1.38
CA GLY A 164 2.42 -6.23 0.10
C GLY A 164 0.90 -6.32 0.08
N LEU A 165 0.34 -7.43 0.56
CA LEU A 165 -1.12 -7.63 0.61
C LEU A 165 -1.79 -6.65 1.60
N ARG A 166 -1.22 -6.43 2.79
CA ARG A 166 -1.70 -5.42 3.75
C ARG A 166 -1.70 -4.03 3.15
N THR A 167 -0.62 -3.66 2.47
CA THR A 167 -0.50 -2.36 1.79
C THR A 167 -1.53 -2.23 0.66
N LEU A 168 -1.75 -3.27 -0.14
CA LEU A 168 -2.75 -3.29 -1.19
C LEU A 168 -4.17 -3.06 -0.63
N ILE A 169 -4.54 -3.81 0.40
CA ILE A 169 -5.84 -3.67 1.08
C ILE A 169 -5.98 -2.28 1.69
N GLY A 170 -4.97 -1.81 2.43
CA GLY A 170 -4.98 -0.50 3.05
C GLY A 170 -5.13 0.62 2.05
N ARG A 171 -4.51 0.54 0.86
CA ARG A 171 -4.65 1.56 -0.20
C ARG A 171 -6.07 1.66 -0.77
N LYS A 172 -6.90 0.62 -0.64
CA LYS A 172 -8.31 0.62 -1.05
C LYS A 172 -9.23 1.30 -0.02
N ALA A 173 -8.78 1.48 1.21
CA ALA A 173 -9.56 2.13 2.25
C ALA A 173 -9.93 3.56 1.82
N LYS A 174 -11.21 3.87 1.96
CA LYS A 174 -11.78 5.12 1.46
C LYS A 174 -11.80 6.19 2.52
N ASN A 175 -11.79 5.82 3.80
CA ASN A 175 -11.94 6.76 4.90
C ASN A 175 -10.63 6.89 5.66
N ALA A 176 -10.39 8.07 6.21
CA ALA A 176 -9.41 8.21 7.28
C ALA A 176 -9.82 9.31 8.26
N VAL A 177 -9.46 9.13 9.52
CA VAL A 177 -9.53 10.16 10.55
C VAL A 177 -8.10 10.50 10.97
N ALA A 178 -7.80 11.78 11.11
CA ALA A 178 -6.55 12.25 11.65
C ALA A 178 -6.76 13.20 12.83
N ALA A 179 -5.82 13.15 13.78
CA ALA A 179 -5.72 14.11 14.86
C ALA A 179 -4.29 14.66 14.90
N SER A 180 -4.16 15.95 15.17
CA SER A 180 -2.86 16.60 15.23
C SER A 180 -2.76 17.58 16.38
N TYR A 181 -1.54 17.71 16.89
CA TYR A 181 -1.14 18.75 17.81
C TYR A 181 0.21 19.34 17.36
N LEU A 182 0.26 20.66 17.30
CA LEU A 182 1.41 21.50 16.97
C LEU A 182 1.65 22.45 18.14
N ASN A 183 2.89 22.49 18.61
CA ASN A 183 3.40 23.55 19.47
C ASN A 183 4.36 24.43 18.68
N VAL A 184 4.16 25.74 18.76
CA VAL A 184 5.08 26.75 18.23
C VAL A 184 5.63 27.54 19.41
N SER A 185 6.94 27.45 19.62
CA SER A 185 7.64 28.17 20.69
C SER A 185 8.75 29.04 20.11
N THR A 186 9.11 30.10 20.83
CA THR A 186 10.18 31.01 20.43
C THR A 186 11.23 31.16 21.52
N SER A 187 12.45 31.51 21.13
CA SER A 187 13.53 31.88 22.06
C SER A 187 14.34 33.05 21.52
N SER A 188 14.90 33.84 22.45
CA SER A 188 15.73 35.01 22.17
C SER A 188 15.06 36.08 21.28
N PRO A 189 13.96 36.74 21.71
CA PRO A 189 13.26 36.56 22.97
C PRO A 189 12.21 35.45 22.91
N GLY A 190 11.91 34.86 24.07
CA GLY A 190 10.79 33.93 24.18
C GLY A 190 9.44 34.66 24.25
N GLN A 191 8.38 34.00 23.79
CA GLN A 191 7.00 34.43 23.92
C GLN A 191 6.13 33.25 24.36
N SER A 192 4.89 33.54 24.78
CA SER A 192 3.91 32.49 25.04
C SER A 192 3.74 31.61 23.80
N PRO A 193 3.80 30.28 23.92
CA PRO A 193 3.68 29.40 22.78
C PRO A 193 2.29 29.50 22.14
N LEU A 194 2.24 29.35 20.82
CA LEU A 194 1.01 29.08 20.09
C LEU A 194 0.77 27.56 20.09
N HIS A 195 -0.42 27.18 20.52
CA HIS A 195 -0.90 25.81 20.45
C HIS A 195 -1.91 25.70 19.33
N TYR A 196 -1.74 24.69 18.47
CA TYR A 196 -2.65 24.44 17.37
C TYR A 196 -2.95 22.95 17.31
N GLY A 197 -4.21 22.59 17.16
CA GLY A 197 -4.62 21.21 16.96
C GLY A 197 -5.73 21.10 15.93
N TYR A 198 -5.89 19.91 15.36
CA TYR A 198 -7.04 19.64 14.51
C TYR A 198 -7.52 18.20 14.64
N VAL A 199 -8.79 18.01 14.30
CA VAL A 199 -9.36 16.72 13.91
C VAL A 199 -9.83 16.84 12.48
N GLU A 200 -9.53 15.81 11.70
CA GLU A 200 -9.82 15.73 10.28
C GLU A 200 -10.49 14.42 9.93
N TYR A 201 -11.49 14.47 9.05
CA TYR A 201 -12.04 13.30 8.38
C TYR A 201 -11.86 13.45 6.88
N SER A 202 -11.41 12.38 6.22
CA SER A 202 -11.24 12.33 4.77
C SER A 202 -12.00 11.15 4.17
N HIS A 203 -12.58 11.35 2.99
CA HIS A 203 -13.23 10.33 2.19
C HIS A 203 -12.74 10.37 0.74
N LYS A 204 -12.37 9.21 0.21
CA LYS A 204 -11.94 9.01 -1.19
C LYS A 204 -13.06 8.38 -2.00
N PHE A 205 -13.52 9.13 -2.99
CA PHE A 205 -14.35 8.64 -4.09
C PHE A 205 -13.46 8.13 -5.23
N THR A 206 -14.08 7.67 -6.32
CA THR A 206 -13.37 7.11 -7.47
C THR A 206 -12.45 8.13 -8.17
N SER A 207 -12.90 9.37 -8.32
CA SER A 207 -12.19 10.45 -9.03
C SER A 207 -12.05 11.71 -8.19
N SER A 208 -12.42 11.67 -6.92
CA SER A 208 -12.36 12.83 -6.03
C SER A 208 -12.08 12.42 -4.60
N ALA A 209 -11.68 13.38 -3.77
CA ALA A 209 -11.59 13.22 -2.34
C ALA A 209 -12.10 14.47 -1.64
N LEU A 210 -12.76 14.29 -0.52
CA LEU A 210 -13.24 15.36 0.35
C LEU A 210 -12.59 15.20 1.72
N VAL A 211 -12.17 16.31 2.30
CA VAL A 211 -11.61 16.38 3.64
C VAL A 211 -12.33 17.49 4.40
N GLY A 212 -12.83 17.19 5.60
CA GLY A 212 -13.33 18.18 6.54
C GLY A 212 -12.40 18.27 7.74
N ARG A 213 -12.00 19.48 8.13
CA ARG A 213 -11.08 19.73 9.24
C ARG A 213 -11.65 20.76 10.20
N VAL A 214 -11.59 20.46 11.50
CA VAL A 214 -11.85 21.41 12.57
C VAL A 214 -10.53 21.69 13.26
N ASN A 215 -10.12 22.94 13.23
CA ASN A 215 -8.88 23.42 13.80
C ASN A 215 -9.17 24.21 15.07
N VAL A 216 -8.30 24.12 16.06
CA VAL A 216 -8.33 24.93 17.28
C VAL A 216 -6.96 25.55 17.46
N GLY A 217 -6.90 26.87 17.56
CA GLY A 217 -5.70 27.63 17.83
C GLY A 217 -5.82 28.35 19.16
N HIS A 218 -4.76 28.34 19.97
CA HIS A 218 -4.67 29.06 21.23
C HIS A 218 -3.36 29.84 21.31
N ALA A 219 -3.45 31.16 21.39
CA ALA A 219 -2.32 32.07 21.54
C ALA A 219 -2.76 33.32 22.30
N ASN A 220 -1.85 33.90 23.10
CA ASN A 220 -2.09 35.15 23.84
C ASN A 220 -3.40 35.17 24.66
N ASN A 221 -3.75 34.03 25.27
CA ASN A 221 -4.99 33.83 26.03
C ASN A 221 -6.29 33.95 25.21
N ASP A 222 -6.18 33.89 23.88
CA ASP A 222 -7.30 33.80 22.95
C ASP A 222 -7.38 32.38 22.37
N THR A 223 -8.60 31.89 22.14
CA THR A 223 -8.87 30.57 21.55
C THR A 223 -9.85 30.72 20.40
N GLN A 224 -9.44 30.28 19.21
CA GLN A 224 -10.25 30.37 18.01
C GLN A 224 -10.39 29.00 17.36
N MET A 225 -11.48 28.82 16.61
CA MET A 225 -11.68 27.66 15.77
C MET A 225 -11.66 28.07 14.30
N LEU A 226 -11.19 27.17 13.44
CA LEU A 226 -11.25 27.31 11.98
C LEU A 226 -11.82 26.03 11.39
N PHE A 227 -12.92 26.16 10.66
CA PHE A 227 -13.57 25.06 9.95
C PHE A 227 -13.12 25.09 8.49
N GLU A 228 -12.64 23.97 7.96
CA GLU A 228 -12.14 23.87 6.59
C GLU A 228 -12.73 22.68 5.85
N ALA A 229 -12.84 22.84 4.53
CA ALA A 229 -13.10 21.76 3.60
C ALA A 229 -12.04 21.78 2.48
N ASP A 230 -11.39 20.64 2.25
CA ASP A 230 -10.52 20.41 1.09
C ASP A 230 -11.22 19.49 0.10
N TYR A 231 -11.21 19.87 -1.18
CA TYR A 231 -11.73 19.08 -2.28
C TYR A 231 -10.65 18.82 -3.32
N TYR A 232 -10.54 17.55 -3.71
CA TYR A 232 -9.64 17.10 -4.77
C TYR A 232 -10.47 16.51 -5.90
N GLN A 233 -10.26 16.96 -7.13
CA GLN A 233 -10.84 16.38 -8.34
C GLN A 233 -9.73 15.89 -9.26
N THR A 234 -9.63 14.58 -9.44
CA THR A 234 -8.75 13.97 -10.44
C THR A 234 -9.46 13.93 -11.79
N PHE A 235 -8.82 14.44 -12.84
CA PHE A 235 -9.35 14.38 -14.22
C PHE A 235 -8.68 13.28 -15.02
N SER A 236 -7.40 13.01 -14.75
CA SER A 236 -6.64 11.91 -15.34
C SER A 236 -5.52 11.47 -14.41
N LYS A 237 -4.77 10.44 -14.81
CA LYS A 237 -3.56 10.00 -14.09
C LYS A 237 -2.46 11.07 -14.01
N ARG A 238 -2.57 12.18 -14.75
CA ARG A 238 -1.54 13.23 -14.87
C ARG A 238 -1.99 14.59 -14.37
N ASN A 239 -3.24 14.76 -13.92
CA ASN A 239 -3.72 16.06 -13.48
C ASN A 239 -4.88 15.96 -12.49
N TYR A 240 -4.91 16.92 -11.58
CA TYR A 240 -5.98 17.10 -10.62
C TYR A 240 -6.07 18.55 -10.18
N LEU A 241 -7.26 18.95 -9.74
CA LEU A 241 -7.52 20.23 -9.11
C LEU A 241 -7.66 20.02 -7.60
N TYR A 242 -7.01 20.88 -6.83
CA TYR A 242 -7.22 21.07 -5.40
C TYR A 242 -7.99 22.37 -5.18
N VAL A 243 -9.00 22.34 -4.32
CA VAL A 243 -9.73 23.53 -3.85
C VAL A 243 -9.87 23.43 -2.33
N ASN A 244 -9.72 24.55 -1.65
CA ASN A 244 -9.89 24.67 -0.21
C ASN A 244 -10.75 25.89 0.11
N ALA A 245 -11.57 25.78 1.15
CA ALA A 245 -12.27 26.90 1.75
C ALA A 245 -12.34 26.72 3.26
N GLY A 246 -12.37 27.82 4.01
CA GLY A 246 -12.56 27.79 5.45
C GLY A 246 -13.01 29.12 6.03
N PHE A 247 -13.55 29.06 7.23
CA PHE A 247 -14.01 30.21 8.01
C PHE A 247 -13.69 30.01 9.49
N SER A 248 -13.31 31.09 10.17
CA SER A 248 -12.93 31.05 11.58
C SER A 248 -14.01 31.65 12.48
N THR A 249 -13.87 31.42 13.79
CA THR A 249 -14.69 32.04 14.83
C THR A 249 -14.07 33.32 15.40
N GLY A 250 -12.89 33.71 14.93
CA GLY A 250 -12.15 34.87 15.42
C GLY A 250 -11.08 35.31 14.43
N GLU A 251 -10.44 36.44 14.72
CA GLU A 251 -9.81 37.27 13.68
C GLU A 251 -8.30 37.50 13.92
N THR A 252 -7.75 36.88 14.97
CA THR A 252 -6.38 37.15 15.48
C THR A 252 -5.40 35.99 15.25
N ILE A 253 -5.88 34.74 15.27
CA ILE A 253 -5.07 33.51 15.10
C ILE A 253 -5.27 32.91 13.70
N PHE A 254 -6.48 33.04 13.16
CA PHE A 254 -6.85 32.56 11.83
C PHE A 254 -7.46 33.69 11.00
N PRO A 255 -7.36 33.62 9.66
CA PRO A 255 -8.16 34.49 8.80
C PRO A 255 -9.65 34.21 9.01
N VAL A 256 -10.46 35.29 8.99
CA VAL A 256 -11.93 35.26 9.06
C VAL A 256 -12.50 34.30 8.02
N ALA A 257 -11.98 34.38 6.80
CA ALA A 257 -12.31 33.50 5.71
C ALA A 257 -11.10 33.24 4.83
N LYS A 258 -11.02 32.04 4.25
CA LYS A 258 -9.98 31.67 3.30
C LYS A 258 -10.55 30.83 2.18
N ALA A 259 -9.97 30.97 0.99
CA ALA A 259 -10.23 30.14 -0.16
C ALA A 259 -8.96 29.92 -0.95
N GLY A 260 -8.83 28.80 -1.64
CA GLY A 260 -7.70 28.55 -2.51
C GLY A 260 -7.99 27.50 -3.55
N ALA A 261 -7.26 27.59 -4.66
CA ALA A 261 -7.32 26.60 -5.72
C ALA A 261 -5.93 26.39 -6.32
N GLU A 262 -5.59 25.15 -6.64
CA GLU A 262 -4.31 24.81 -7.26
C GLU A 262 -4.47 23.64 -8.22
N TYR A 263 -4.01 23.83 -9.45
CA TYR A 263 -4.06 22.82 -10.49
C TYR A 263 -2.69 22.18 -10.64
N TYR A 264 -2.67 20.85 -10.51
CA TYR A 264 -1.46 20.04 -10.64
C TYR A 264 -1.48 19.29 -11.96
N PHE A 265 -0.33 19.25 -12.64
CA PHE A 265 -0.20 18.58 -13.93
C PHE A 265 1.21 18.04 -14.18
N THR A 266 1.29 16.92 -14.92
CA THR A 266 2.54 16.22 -15.25
C THR A 266 2.70 16.12 -16.77
N PRO A 267 3.19 17.18 -17.44
CA PRO A 267 3.35 17.18 -18.90
C PRO A 267 4.45 16.22 -19.36
N TYR A 268 5.49 16.03 -18.52
CA TYR A 268 6.58 15.10 -18.75
C TYR A 268 6.65 14.08 -17.61
N ARG A 269 6.91 12.80 -17.92
CA ARG A 269 6.78 11.68 -16.95
C ARG A 269 7.53 11.89 -15.62
N LYS A 270 8.67 12.59 -15.64
CA LYS A 270 9.50 12.85 -14.44
C LYS A 270 9.26 14.20 -13.77
N PHE A 271 8.47 15.10 -14.37
CA PHE A 271 8.28 16.45 -13.87
C PHE A 271 6.82 16.72 -13.51
N ASP A 272 6.58 17.11 -12.28
CA ASP A 272 5.28 17.56 -11.79
C ASP A 272 5.29 19.07 -11.61
N PHE A 273 4.22 19.71 -12.06
CA PHE A 273 4.03 21.15 -11.96
C PHE A 273 2.73 21.46 -11.24
N SER A 274 2.66 22.64 -10.64
CA SER A 274 1.40 23.20 -10.19
C SER A 274 1.38 24.72 -10.27
N LEU A 275 0.17 25.25 -10.40
CA LEU A 275 -0.12 26.69 -10.37
C LEU A 275 -1.42 26.89 -9.60
N GLY A 276 -1.44 27.88 -8.71
CA GLY A 276 -2.59 28.12 -7.84
C GLY A 276 -2.61 29.51 -7.23
N VAL A 277 -3.69 29.76 -6.50
CA VAL A 277 -3.95 30.99 -5.78
C VAL A 277 -4.55 30.66 -4.42
N LYS A 278 -4.21 31.44 -3.39
CA LYS A 278 -4.85 31.43 -2.08
C LYS A 278 -5.24 32.84 -1.70
N PHE A 279 -6.43 32.99 -1.18
CA PHE A 279 -7.00 34.21 -0.66
C PHE A 279 -7.32 34.02 0.82
N MET A 280 -6.95 34.98 1.65
CA MET A 280 -7.21 35.00 3.09
C MET A 280 -7.68 36.41 3.47
N HIS A 281 -8.85 36.50 4.09
CA HIS A 281 -9.41 37.73 4.60
C HIS A 281 -9.18 37.79 6.12
N PHE A 282 -8.53 38.85 6.58
CA PHE A 282 -8.38 39.21 8.00
C PHE A 282 -9.22 40.46 8.29
N GLU A 283 -9.44 40.76 9.57
CA GLU A 283 -10.20 41.94 10.00
C GLU A 283 -9.69 43.24 9.34
N THR A 284 -8.37 43.37 9.20
CA THR A 284 -7.72 44.61 8.76
C THR A 284 -7.07 44.52 7.38
N GLU A 285 -6.91 43.33 6.80
CA GLU A 285 -6.20 43.15 5.54
C GLU A 285 -6.63 41.91 4.74
N ASP A 286 -6.43 41.96 3.42
CA ASP A 286 -6.61 40.83 2.52
C ASP A 286 -5.26 40.38 1.97
N VAL A 287 -4.98 39.07 2.09
CA VAL A 287 -3.76 38.47 1.57
C VAL A 287 -4.09 37.57 0.39
N THR A 288 -3.50 37.86 -0.77
CA THR A 288 -3.56 37.01 -1.97
C THR A 288 -2.17 36.46 -2.27
N LEU A 289 -2.06 35.13 -2.27
CA LEU A 289 -0.84 34.39 -2.56
C LEU A 289 -0.97 33.67 -3.89
N LEU A 290 -0.10 33.98 -4.85
CA LEU A 290 0.13 33.10 -6.00
C LEU A 290 1.06 31.97 -5.57
N THR A 291 0.73 30.74 -5.96
CA THR A 291 1.48 29.54 -5.60
C THR A 291 1.87 28.78 -6.84
N GLY A 292 3.04 28.15 -6.83
CA GLY A 292 3.39 27.19 -7.87
C GLY A 292 4.35 26.12 -7.36
N GLN A 293 4.58 25.09 -8.17
CA GLN A 293 5.55 24.04 -7.85
C GLN A 293 6.20 23.51 -9.12
N LEU A 294 7.47 23.13 -8.99
CA LEU A 294 8.21 22.28 -9.92
C LEU A 294 8.82 21.14 -9.12
N SER A 295 8.51 19.89 -9.46
CA SER A 295 9.13 18.72 -8.85
C SER A 295 9.71 17.77 -9.89
N TYR A 296 10.90 17.24 -9.61
CA TYR A 296 11.58 16.22 -10.39
C TYR A 296 11.65 14.90 -9.62
N ARG A 297 11.15 13.83 -10.23
CA ARG A 297 11.12 12.47 -9.65
C ARG A 297 12.28 11.61 -10.17
N MET A 298 13.03 11.03 -9.26
CA MET A 298 14.18 10.16 -9.49
C MET A 298 14.06 8.88 -8.65
N GLY A 299 13.37 7.87 -9.19
CA GLY A 299 13.09 6.63 -8.46
C GLY A 299 12.16 6.90 -7.27
N SER A 300 12.59 6.51 -6.07
CA SER A 300 11.87 6.78 -4.81
C SER A 300 12.05 8.21 -4.28
N TYR A 301 12.95 8.99 -4.89
CA TYR A 301 13.25 10.37 -4.49
C TYR A 301 12.48 11.39 -5.34
N ALA A 302 12.09 12.49 -4.71
CA ALA A 302 11.54 13.67 -5.37
C ALA A 302 12.22 14.93 -4.84
N LEU A 303 12.74 15.75 -5.75
CA LEU A 303 13.19 17.11 -5.46
C LEU A 303 12.06 18.06 -5.86
N ALA A 304 11.67 18.99 -5.00
CA ALA A 304 10.61 19.96 -5.31
C ALA A 304 11.01 21.37 -4.91
N TYR A 305 10.77 22.31 -5.81
CA TYR A 305 10.86 23.75 -5.58
C TYR A 305 9.46 24.36 -5.64
N ARG A 306 9.12 25.17 -4.64
CA ARG A 306 7.79 25.77 -4.47
C ARG A 306 7.91 27.27 -4.15
N PRO A 307 7.65 28.16 -5.12
CA PRO A 307 7.55 29.59 -4.85
C PRO A 307 6.16 29.99 -4.35
N PHE A 308 6.13 31.04 -3.54
CA PHE A 308 4.94 31.76 -3.11
C PHE A 308 5.17 33.24 -3.37
N TYR A 309 4.18 33.91 -3.94
CA TYR A 309 4.22 35.35 -4.19
C TYR A 309 3.01 36.02 -3.55
N ASP A 310 3.26 36.86 -2.54
CA ASP A 310 2.26 37.74 -1.96
C ASP A 310 2.08 38.96 -2.86
N THR A 311 0.88 39.11 -3.45
CA THR A 311 0.61 40.19 -4.39
C THR A 311 0.40 41.53 -3.70
N GLY A 312 -0.06 41.54 -2.44
CA GLY A 312 -0.29 42.75 -1.68
C GLY A 312 1.02 43.39 -1.26
N ASN A 313 1.88 42.60 -0.62
CA ASN A 313 3.17 43.06 -0.11
C ASN A 313 4.33 42.93 -1.11
N LYS A 314 4.10 42.27 -2.25
CA LYS A 314 5.09 42.00 -3.32
C LYS A 314 6.30 41.18 -2.84
N LEU A 315 6.05 40.17 -2.03
CA LEU A 315 7.11 39.35 -1.42
C LEU A 315 7.17 37.97 -2.03
N PHE A 316 8.39 37.44 -2.07
CA PHE A 316 8.63 36.07 -2.46
C PHE A 316 9.07 35.23 -1.27
N SER A 317 8.44 34.06 -1.16
CA SER A 317 8.93 32.96 -0.34
C SER A 317 9.23 31.75 -1.21
N HIS A 318 10.20 30.96 -0.80
CA HIS A 318 10.72 29.83 -1.55
C HIS A 318 10.90 28.64 -0.64
N VAL A 319 10.40 27.48 -1.06
CA VAL A 319 10.63 26.21 -0.37
C VAL A 319 11.32 25.25 -1.32
N LEU A 320 12.43 24.68 -0.89
CA LEU A 320 13.12 23.56 -1.53
C LEU A 320 12.92 22.33 -0.64
N SER A 321 12.52 21.20 -1.22
CA SER A 321 12.36 19.96 -0.45
C SER A 321 12.90 18.75 -1.19
N VAL A 322 13.46 17.82 -0.43
CA VAL A 322 13.84 16.49 -0.88
C VAL A 322 12.98 15.49 -0.10
N GLN A 323 12.31 14.61 -0.82
CA GLN A 323 11.48 13.56 -0.25
C GLN A 323 11.92 12.20 -0.75
N THR A 324 11.96 11.22 0.15
CA THR A 324 12.06 9.80 -0.20
C THR A 324 10.85 9.04 0.32
N THR A 325 10.43 8.02 -0.42
CA THR A 325 9.25 7.20 -0.10
C THR A 325 9.58 5.71 -0.17
N ASN A 326 8.97 4.95 0.72
CA ASN A 326 8.95 3.48 0.64
C ASN A 326 7.49 3.04 0.53
N ASP A 327 7.12 2.59 -0.67
CA ASP A 327 5.75 2.20 -1.00
C ASP A 327 5.24 1.01 -0.19
N GLU A 328 6.11 0.03 0.07
CA GLU A 328 5.78 -1.20 0.80
C GLU A 328 5.49 -0.91 2.27
N LYS A 329 6.33 -0.08 2.90
CA LYS A 329 6.21 0.34 4.30
C LYS A 329 5.25 1.52 4.49
N GLU A 330 4.76 2.10 3.39
CA GLU A 330 3.97 3.35 3.36
C GLU A 330 4.63 4.47 4.20
N SER A 331 5.96 4.52 4.17
CA SER A 331 6.77 5.49 4.92
C SER A 331 7.36 6.56 4.03
N LEU A 332 7.57 7.74 4.59
CA LEU A 332 8.07 8.91 3.87
C LEU A 332 8.99 9.71 4.78
N LEU A 333 10.12 10.17 4.23
CA LEU A 333 10.99 11.16 4.87
C LEU A 333 11.10 12.37 3.96
N ARG A 334 10.85 13.55 4.49
CA ARG A 334 10.99 14.83 3.79
C ARG A 334 11.90 15.74 4.59
N LEU A 335 12.86 16.34 3.88
CA LEU A 335 13.69 17.43 4.35
C LEU A 335 13.30 18.68 3.55
N GLU A 336 13.20 19.81 4.23
CA GLU A 336 12.84 21.08 3.61
C GLU A 336 13.74 22.23 4.08
N LEU A 337 13.99 23.15 3.15
CA LEU A 337 14.64 24.43 3.36
C LEU A 337 13.70 25.51 2.84
N GLN A 338 13.48 26.55 3.62
CA GLN A 338 12.64 27.68 3.23
C GLN A 338 13.37 29.00 3.46
N TYR A 339 13.14 29.93 2.54
CA TYR A 339 13.44 31.35 2.68
C TYR A 339 12.17 32.17 2.48
N GLY A 340 11.94 33.16 3.33
CA GLY A 340 10.81 34.09 3.26
C GLY A 340 9.71 33.80 4.28
N ASN A 341 8.70 34.67 4.29
CA ASN A 341 7.73 34.88 5.36
C ASN A 341 6.49 33.96 5.34
N VAL A 342 6.37 32.96 4.45
CA VAL A 342 5.19 32.07 4.46
C VAL A 342 5.18 31.18 5.72
N PRO A 343 4.19 31.34 6.62
CA PRO A 343 4.16 30.58 7.86
C PRO A 343 3.76 29.13 7.62
N TYR A 344 4.24 28.23 8.48
CA TYR A 344 3.81 26.83 8.47
C TYR A 344 2.29 26.74 8.69
N LEU A 345 1.61 25.87 7.92
CA LEU A 345 0.14 25.75 7.88
C LEU A 345 -0.62 27.03 7.53
N TYR A 346 0.06 28.09 7.07
CA TYR A 346 -0.54 29.41 6.81
C TYR A 346 -1.19 30.03 8.06
N LEU A 347 -0.62 29.78 9.24
CA LEU A 347 -0.97 30.46 10.49
C LEU A 347 -0.40 31.89 10.43
N TYR A 348 -1.11 32.78 9.75
CA TYR A 348 -0.83 34.21 9.70
C TYR A 348 -1.51 34.88 10.89
N ASN A 349 -0.74 35.65 11.66
CA ASN A 349 -1.28 36.58 12.65
C ASN A 349 -1.01 38.01 12.16
N ASN A 350 -1.92 38.95 12.42
CA ASN A 350 -1.89 40.36 12.02
C ASN A 350 -0.67 41.18 12.55
N PHE A 351 0.33 40.53 13.15
CA PHE A 351 1.48 41.17 13.81
C PHE A 351 2.78 41.09 13.01
N VAL A 352 2.79 40.51 11.81
CA VAL A 352 4.04 40.21 11.11
C VAL A 352 4.21 41.18 9.96
N GLU A 353 5.03 42.22 10.18
CA GLU A 353 5.72 42.85 9.06
C GLU A 353 6.41 41.75 8.25
N PRO A 354 6.40 41.84 6.92
CA PRO A 354 7.02 40.83 6.09
C PRO A 354 8.54 40.86 6.18
N LEU A 355 9.05 40.06 7.12
CA LEU A 355 10.45 40.04 7.50
C LEU A 355 11.13 38.74 7.01
N LYS A 356 12.47 38.72 7.02
CA LYS A 356 13.25 37.59 6.52
C LYS A 356 13.16 36.40 7.47
N ALA A 357 12.83 35.23 6.93
CA ALA A 357 12.87 34.00 7.70
C ALA A 357 13.62 32.90 6.94
N TYR A 358 14.39 32.11 7.68
CA TYR A 358 15.11 30.93 7.21
C TYR A 358 14.62 29.73 8.01
N ARG A 359 14.08 28.72 7.35
CA ARG A 359 13.57 27.53 8.02
C ARG A 359 14.20 26.27 7.47
N VAL A 360 14.52 25.34 8.36
CA VAL A 360 14.88 23.95 8.05
C VAL A 360 13.87 23.03 8.71
N GLY A 361 13.42 22.02 7.97
CA GLY A 361 12.39 21.11 8.43
C GLY A 361 12.70 19.65 8.14
N ILE A 362 12.26 18.79 9.05
CA ILE A 362 12.21 17.35 8.86
C ILE A 362 10.80 16.84 9.16
N GLN A 363 10.28 16.01 8.27
CA GLN A 363 9.01 15.32 8.42
C GLN A 363 9.22 13.84 8.14
N TYR A 364 8.74 13.00 9.04
CA TYR A 364 8.78 11.56 8.86
C TYR A 364 7.39 10.98 9.04
N GLN A 365 6.95 10.09 8.16
CA GLN A 365 5.71 9.33 8.30
C GLN A 365 6.05 7.86 8.35
N GLN A 366 5.46 7.15 9.32
CA GLN A 366 5.59 5.70 9.45
C GLN A 366 4.24 5.07 9.75
N ARG A 367 3.98 3.93 9.11
CA ARG A 367 2.88 3.04 9.48
C ARG A 367 3.27 2.22 10.71
N ILE A 368 2.54 2.36 11.82
CA ILE A 368 2.78 1.62 13.07
C ILE A 368 1.97 0.31 13.10
N SER A 369 0.76 0.31 12.53
CA SER A 369 -0.14 -0.85 12.46
C SER A 369 -0.90 -0.86 11.12
N ASN A 370 -1.70 -1.88 10.83
CA ASN A 370 -2.43 -2.09 9.57
C ASN A 370 -3.12 -0.82 9.05
N SER A 371 -3.73 -0.05 9.96
CA SER A 371 -4.49 1.16 9.64
C SER A 371 -3.90 2.46 10.22
N PHE A 372 -2.84 2.38 11.03
CA PHE A 372 -2.37 3.52 11.84
C PHE A 372 -1.04 4.08 11.36
N PHE A 373 -0.98 5.41 11.27
CA PHE A 373 0.18 6.16 10.87
C PHE A 373 0.51 7.20 11.92
N ILE A 374 1.81 7.40 12.16
CA ILE A 374 2.36 8.52 12.91
C ILE A 374 3.18 9.38 11.98
N ARG A 375 3.09 10.70 12.18
CA ARG A 375 3.88 11.66 11.42
C ARG A 375 4.39 12.79 12.32
N PRO A 376 5.57 12.63 12.94
CA PRO A 376 6.26 13.74 13.56
C PRO A 376 6.77 14.74 12.51
N VAL A 377 6.70 16.03 12.85
CA VAL A 377 7.27 17.14 12.09
C VAL A 377 8.05 18.02 13.06
N PHE A 378 9.28 18.37 12.68
CA PHE A 378 10.10 19.32 13.40
C PHE A 378 10.63 20.37 12.44
N LEU A 379 10.36 21.64 12.73
CA LEU A 379 10.86 22.77 11.95
C LEU A 379 11.57 23.75 12.89
N TYR A 380 12.78 24.12 12.52
CA TYR A 380 13.51 25.23 13.13
C TYR A 380 13.50 26.41 12.17
N GLU A 381 13.19 27.58 12.69
CA GLU A 381 13.12 28.82 11.94
C GLU A 381 13.89 29.92 12.65
N TYR A 382 14.73 30.62 11.91
CA TYR A 382 15.38 31.85 12.33
C TYR A 382 14.67 32.99 11.61
N GLU A 383 13.75 33.62 12.31
CA GLU A 383 12.88 34.67 11.77
C GLU A 383 13.26 36.03 12.33
N GLU A 384 13.28 37.01 11.43
CA GLU A 384 13.26 38.42 11.77
C GLU A 384 11.81 38.75 12.22
N TYR A 385 11.66 39.26 13.45
CA TYR A 385 10.34 39.52 14.05
C TYR A 385 10.10 41.00 14.35
N LEU A 386 11.17 41.79 14.34
CA LEU A 386 11.22 43.24 14.22
C LEU A 386 12.36 43.57 13.27
N PRO A 387 12.37 44.74 12.60
CA PRO A 387 13.46 45.13 11.71
C PRO A 387 14.84 44.96 12.34
N GLU A 388 15.71 44.18 11.69
CA GLU A 388 17.06 43.83 12.14
C GLU A 388 17.13 43.05 13.48
N GLN A 389 16.01 42.52 13.98
CA GLN A 389 15.96 41.69 15.18
C GLN A 389 15.44 40.30 14.86
N TYR A 390 16.22 39.30 15.26
CA TYR A 390 15.96 37.90 14.96
C TYR A 390 15.68 37.12 16.22
N ARG A 391 14.88 36.07 16.05
CA ARG A 391 14.59 35.08 17.09
C ARG A 391 14.59 33.68 16.52
N ASN A 392 14.69 32.71 17.42
CA ASN A 392 14.52 31.31 17.08
C ASN A 392 13.05 30.93 17.26
N ARG A 393 12.51 30.15 16.34
CA ARG A 393 11.16 29.60 16.38
C ARG A 393 11.21 28.10 16.12
N PHE A 394 10.53 27.34 16.97
CA PHE A 394 10.49 25.88 16.92
C PHE A 394 9.04 25.44 16.71
N ASN A 395 8.80 24.68 15.65
CA ASN A 395 7.49 24.11 15.34
C ASN A 395 7.59 22.59 15.51
N VAL A 396 6.88 22.04 16.49
CA VAL A 396 6.88 20.61 16.78
C VAL A 396 5.46 20.08 16.65
N GLN A 397 5.25 19.20 15.67
CA GLN A 397 3.94 18.62 15.41
C GLN A 397 3.98 17.10 15.48
N ILE A 398 2.90 16.53 16.00
CA ILE A 398 2.59 15.12 15.83
C ILE A 398 1.23 14.98 15.15
N ILE A 399 1.13 14.04 14.21
CA ILE A 399 -0.10 13.71 13.51
C ILE A 399 -0.29 12.21 13.61
N LEU A 400 -1.48 11.81 14.04
CA LEU A 400 -1.91 10.42 14.09
C LEU A 400 -3.04 10.24 13.08
N THR A 401 -2.97 9.21 12.26
CA THR A 401 -4.00 8.93 11.25
C THR A 401 -4.42 7.48 11.31
N LYS A 402 -5.73 7.24 11.32
CA LYS A 402 -6.35 5.92 11.18
C LYS A 402 -7.11 5.85 9.86
N ARG A 403 -6.75 4.91 9.00
CA ARG A 403 -7.38 4.65 7.69
C ARG A 403 -8.26 3.40 7.72
N PHE A 404 -9.48 3.43 7.17
CA PHE A 404 -10.45 2.32 7.22
C PHE A 404 -11.44 2.27 6.05
#